data_AF-A0A2K4FGG4-F1
#
_entry.id   AF-A0A2K4FGG4-F1
#
_cell.length_a   1.000
_cell.length_b   1.000
_cell.length_c   1.000
_cell.angle_alpha   90.00
_cell.angle_beta   90.00
_cell.angle_gamma   90.00
#
_symmetry.space_group_name_H-M   'P 1'
#
loop_
_entity.id
_entity.type
_entity.pdbx_description
1 polymer ?
#
loop_
_entity_poly.entity_id
_entity_poly.type
_entity_poly.pdbx_seq_one_letter_code
_entity_poly.pdbx_strand_id
1 'polypeptide(L)' 'GVAGIRAIIHEGERPEMEAQIRKSLSAAFDEAWFKSLKHPLSGVMAPVYYLDEEIEGNLVEADLANRAVALPDIKP' A
#
# COMPACT_ATOMS: atom_id res chain seq x y z
N GLY A 1 -18.23 0.06 -22.43
CA GLY A 1 -16.83 0.52 -22.62
C GLY A 1 -16.80 1.73 -23.53
N VAL A 2 -15.76 2.56 -23.43
CA VAL A 2 -15.53 3.93 -23.98
C VAL A 2 -16.03 4.24 -25.40
N ALA A 3 -16.36 3.23 -26.21
CA ALA A 3 -16.95 3.36 -27.55
C ALA A 3 -18.27 4.17 -27.57
N GLY A 4 -19.09 4.10 -26.52
CA GLY A 4 -20.36 4.83 -26.46
C GLY A 4 -20.23 6.36 -26.29
N ILE A 5 -19.12 6.85 -25.74
CA ILE A 5 -18.91 8.29 -25.49
C ILE A 5 -18.52 9.01 -26.80
N ARG A 6 -17.84 8.34 -27.72
CA ARG A 6 -17.37 8.94 -28.98
C ARG A 6 -18.47 9.22 -30.00
N ALA A 7 -19.64 8.61 -29.88
CA ALA A 7 -20.71 8.70 -30.88
C ALA A 7 -21.52 10.01 -30.85
N ILE A 8 -21.37 10.85 -29.82
CA ILE A 8 -22.22 12.04 -29.58
C ILE A 8 -21.45 13.36 -29.82
N ILE A 9 -20.15 13.30 -30.16
CA ILE A 9 -19.25 14.46 -30.06
C ILE A 9 -19.11 15.21 -31.39
N HIS A 10 -19.52 16.48 -31.42
CA HIS A 10 -19.14 17.42 -32.49
C HIS A 10 -17.67 17.85 -32.31
N GLU A 11 -16.91 18.00 -33.40
CA GLU A 11 -15.45 18.24 -33.37
C GLU A 11 -15.02 19.43 -32.49
N GLY A 12 -15.85 20.48 -32.36
CA GLY A 12 -15.58 21.64 -31.52
C GLY A 12 -15.66 21.38 -30.01
N GLU A 13 -16.44 20.39 -29.55
CA GLU A 13 -16.63 20.06 -28.12
C GLU A 13 -15.65 18.99 -27.63
N ARG A 14 -14.92 18.37 -28.55
CA ARG A 14 -14.00 17.26 -28.28
C ARG A 14 -12.88 17.62 -27.29
N PRO A 15 -12.17 18.77 -27.40
CA PRO A 15 -11.07 19.09 -26.49
C PRO A 15 -11.53 19.29 -25.05
N GLU A 16 -12.66 19.98 -24.85
CA GLU A 16 -13.24 20.23 -23.51
C GLU A 16 -13.69 18.92 -22.86
N MET A 17 -14.32 18.03 -23.64
CA MET A 17 -14.72 16.71 -23.15
C MET A 17 -13.51 15.82 -22.81
N GLU A 18 -12.46 15.82 -23.63
CA GLU A 18 -11.21 15.12 -23.31
C GLU A 18 -10.56 15.66 -22.03
N ALA A 19 -10.62 16.98 -21.79
CA ALA A 19 -10.14 17.60 -20.55
C ALA A 19 -10.96 17.16 -19.33
N GLN A 20 -12.29 17.12 -19.44
CA GLN A 20 -13.17 16.66 -18.36
C GLN A 20 -12.98 15.16 -18.06
N ILE A 21 -12.82 14.31 -19.07
CA ILE A 21 -12.51 12.88 -18.90
C ILE A 21 -11.17 12.70 -18.20
N ARG A 22 -10.14 13.44 -18.61
CA ARG A 22 -8.83 13.39 -17.95
C ARG A 22 -8.93 13.80 -16.49
N LYS A 23 -9.64 14.89 -16.21
CA LYS A 23 -9.83 15.41 -14.84
C LYS A 23 -10.56 14.40 -13.96
N SER A 24 -11.65 13.80 -14.43
CA SER A 24 -12.41 12.81 -13.66
C SER A 24 -11.59 11.54 -13.42
N LEU A 25 -10.83 11.08 -14.42
CA LEU A 25 -9.95 9.93 -14.28
C LEU A 25 -8.81 10.18 -13.29
N SER A 26 -8.16 11.35 -13.35
CA SER A 26 -7.12 11.74 -12.38
C SER A 26 -7.68 11.79 -10.96
N ALA A 27 -8.85 12.40 -10.74
CA ALA A 27 -9.45 12.45 -9.41
C ALA A 27 -9.81 11.06 -8.86
N ALA A 28 -10.37 10.19 -9.70
CA ALA A 28 -10.69 8.81 -9.31
C ALA A 28 -9.43 7.99 -9.00
N PHE A 29 -8.35 8.20 -9.77
CA PHE A 29 -7.05 7.60 -9.50
C PHE A 29 -6.47 8.08 -8.18
N ASP A 30 -6.43 9.39 -7.93
CA ASP A 30 -5.88 9.97 -6.71
C ASP A 30 -6.61 9.44 -5.47
N GLU A 31 -7.94 9.32 -5.53
CA GLU A 31 -8.73 8.75 -4.45
C GLU A 31 -8.40 7.27 -4.19
N ALA A 32 -8.34 6.45 -5.26
CA ALA A 32 -7.99 5.04 -5.14
C ALA A 32 -6.55 4.83 -4.63
N TRP A 33 -5.62 5.63 -5.14
CA TRP A 33 -4.21 5.64 -4.72
C TRP A 33 -4.08 6.02 -3.25
N PHE A 34 -4.76 7.07 -2.79
CA PHE A 34 -4.72 7.48 -1.38
C PHE A 34 -5.30 6.42 -0.44
N LYS A 35 -6.41 5.77 -0.84
CA LYS A 35 -6.97 4.63 -0.10
C LYS A 35 -6.00 3.45 -0.05
N SER A 36 -5.30 3.16 -1.14
CA SER A 36 -4.30 2.10 -1.18
C SER A 36 -3.07 2.45 -0.33
N LEU A 37 -2.57 3.68 -0.36
CA LEU A 37 -1.40 4.10 0.40
C LEU A 37 -1.49 3.81 1.90
N LYS A 38 -2.68 3.90 2.49
CA LYS A 38 -2.90 3.81 3.93
C LYS A 38 -3.44 2.47 4.42
N HIS A 39 -3.74 1.53 3.53
CA HIS A 39 -4.26 0.24 3.95
C HIS A 39 -3.11 -0.64 4.49
N PRO A 40 -3.11 -1.02 5.78
CA PRO A 40 -1.96 -1.69 6.39
C PRO A 40 -1.69 -3.08 5.81
N LEU A 41 -2.72 -3.80 5.34
CA LEU A 41 -2.60 -5.19 4.87
C LEU A 41 -2.54 -5.37 3.34
N SER A 42 -3.03 -4.40 2.57
CA SER A 42 -3.18 -4.52 1.11
C SER A 42 -2.76 -3.26 0.37
N GLY A 43 -2.27 -2.27 1.11
CA GLY A 43 -1.73 -1.06 0.57
C GLY A 43 -0.32 -1.25 0.04
N VAL A 44 0.16 -0.27 -0.73
CA VAL A 44 1.54 -0.30 -1.27
C VAL A 44 2.61 -0.36 -0.17
N MET A 45 2.30 0.08 1.05
CA MET A 45 3.19 0.00 2.21
C MET A 45 3.10 -1.31 2.99
N ALA A 46 2.13 -2.18 2.69
CA ALA A 46 1.93 -3.44 3.42
C ALA A 46 3.18 -4.34 3.45
N PRO A 47 3.95 -4.50 2.35
CA PRO A 47 5.20 -5.27 2.40
C PRO A 47 6.28 -4.65 3.29
N VAL A 48 6.30 -3.31 3.41
CA VAL A 48 7.26 -2.61 4.28
C VAL A 48 6.93 -2.90 5.74
N TYR A 49 5.65 -2.82 6.13
CA TYR A 49 5.22 -3.16 7.48
C TYR A 49 5.49 -4.62 7.82
N TYR A 50 5.26 -5.54 6.89
CA TYR A 50 5.59 -6.96 7.08
C TYR A 50 7.09 -7.15 7.37
N LEU A 51 7.97 -6.49 6.60
CA LEU A 51 9.41 -6.61 6.80
C LEU A 51 9.87 -5.98 8.13
N ASP A 52 9.24 -4.89 8.54
CA ASP A 52 9.51 -4.23 9.83
C ASP A 52 9.23 -5.18 11.00
N GLU A 53 8.02 -5.77 11.03
CA GLU A 53 7.62 -6.75 12.05
C GLU A 53 8.52 -8.00 12.05
N GLU A 54 8.86 -8.51 10.86
CA GLU A 54 9.73 -9.68 10.71
C GLU A 54 11.16 -9.40 11.21
N ILE A 55 11.70 -8.22 10.94
CA ILE A 55 13.03 -7.82 11.42
C ILE A 55 13.02 -7.70 12.95
N GLU A 56 12.02 -7.02 13.53
CA GLU A 56 11.89 -6.88 14.98
C GLU A 56 11.78 -8.25 15.66
N GLY A 57 10.96 -9.15 15.11
CA GLY A 57 10.82 -10.52 15.61
C GLY A 57 12.14 -11.29 15.60
N ASN A 58 12.84 -11.27 14.46
CA ASN A 58 14.14 -11.95 14.32
C ASN A 58 15.21 -11.37 15.26
N LEU A 59 15.19 -10.06 15.53
CA LEU A 59 16.10 -9.44 16.50
C LEU A 59 15.80 -9.89 17.94
N VAL A 60 14.53 -10.02 18.32
CA VAL A 60 14.13 -10.55 19.62
C VAL A 60 14.55 -12.01 19.77
N GLU A 61 14.32 -12.84 18.75
CA GLU A 61 14.75 -14.24 18.78
C GLU A 61 16.27 -14.35 18.88
N ALA A 62 17.01 -13.53 18.14
CA ALA A 62 18.46 -13.48 18.23
C ALA A 62 18.95 -13.04 19.62
N ASP A 63 18.33 -12.04 20.25
CA ASP A 63 18.67 -11.66 21.64
C ASP A 63 18.43 -12.83 22.60
N LEU A 64 17.24 -13.45 22.53
CA LEU A 64 16.88 -14.57 23.39
C LEU A 64 17.82 -15.77 23.23
N ALA A 65 18.20 -16.10 21.99
CA ALA A 65 19.13 -17.18 21.70
C ALA A 65 20.55 -16.90 22.23
N ASN A 66 20.96 -15.62 22.25
CA ASN A 66 22.29 -15.20 22.72
C ASN A 66 22.35 -14.93 24.22
N ARG A 67 21.23 -14.92 24.94
CA ARG A 67 21.24 -14.79 26.41
C ARG A 67 21.84 -16.04 27.04
N ALA A 68 22.82 -15.82 27.92
CA ALA A 68 23.35 -16.89 28.76
C ALA A 68 22.22 -17.49 29.60
N VAL A 69 22.04 -18.81 29.52
CA VAL A 69 21.12 -19.56 30.39
C VAL A 69 21.67 -19.49 31.81
N ALA A 70 21.09 -18.64 32.66
CA ALA A 70 21.35 -18.68 34.09
C ALA A 70 20.76 -19.99 34.64
N LEU A 71 21.63 -20.98 34.88
CA LEU A 71 21.22 -22.20 35.55
C LEU A 71 20.73 -21.84 36.96
N PRO A 72 19.58 -22.38 37.41
CA PRO A 72 19.12 -22.14 38.77
C PRO A 72 20.16 -22.64 39.77
N ASP A 73 20.44 -21.83 40.79
CA ASP A 73 21.37 -22.18 41.86
C ASP A 73 20.79 -23.34 42.68
N ILE A 74 21.20 -24.57 42.33
CA ILE A 74 20.87 -25.78 43.07
C ILE A 74 21.77 -25.84 44.30
N LYS A 75 21.25 -25.37 45.43
CA LYS A 75 21.86 -25.63 46.74
C LYS A 75 21.88 -27.13 47.02
N PRO A 76 22.98 -27.66 47.59
CA PRO A 76 23.14 -29.07 47.90
C PRO A 76 22.13 -29.58 48.95
#